data_AF-A0A2S3ZR73-F1
#
_entry.id   AF-A0A2S3ZR73-F1
#
_cell.length_a   1.000
_cell.length_b   1.000
_cell.length_c   1.000
_cell.angle_alpha   90.00
_cell.angle_beta   90.00
_cell.angle_gamma   90.00
#
_symmetry.space_group_name_H-M   'P 1'
#
loop_
_entity.id
_entity.type
_entity.pdbx_description
1 polymer ?
#
loop_
_entity_poly.entity_id
_entity_poly.type
_entity_poly.pdbx_seq_one_letter_code
_entity_poly.pdbx_strand_id
1 'polypeptide(L)'
;MIEALKTASRLVPRQINDEIALAKLELEHKKARVGGVAIAAGLALAFTALLVIALVVAAIAGLATLMPLWLSALLVSAAFLLIIGFSGLIGYRKFKTLLPLLPEQAWRGIRHDLGIAKEGRDFDPATLDPQPLTKEEKKALKAEAEEAAAKAKAERAAKEAEHGPKANENELIERTTARRAHLMTVREELVDQADVKKQANYLIDNAKGRAKDVMNLAAAGASEQAGHVVETVKERWKPLAVLAVSAGACALLLRKLLKK
;
A
#
# COMPACT_ATOMS: atom_id res chain seq x y z
N MET A 1 -4.86 -23.85 4.86
CA MET A 1 -5.09 -22.39 5.06
C MET A 1 -3.91 -21.67 5.73
N ILE A 2 -3.34 -22.18 6.82
CA ILE A 2 -2.23 -21.52 7.54
C ILE A 2 -0.94 -21.45 6.70
N GLU A 3 -0.60 -22.49 5.91
CA GLU A 3 0.55 -22.47 4.99
C GLU A 3 0.39 -21.50 3.82
N ALA A 4 -0.82 -21.36 3.27
CA ALA A 4 -1.09 -20.39 2.21
C ALA A 4 -0.90 -18.95 2.72
N LEU A 5 -1.33 -18.66 3.95
CA LEU A 5 -1.16 -17.35 4.59
C LEU A 5 0.32 -17.04 4.88
N LYS A 6 1.07 -18.04 5.37
CA LYS A 6 2.51 -17.91 5.64
C LYS A 6 3.30 -17.65 4.35
N THR A 7 2.95 -18.34 3.28
CA THR A 7 3.58 -18.20 1.96
C THR A 7 3.24 -16.85 1.32
N ALA A 8 1.98 -16.41 1.40
CA ALA A 8 1.55 -15.09 0.96
C ALA A 8 2.28 -13.96 1.70
N SER A 9 2.37 -14.02 3.04
CA SER A 9 3.05 -13.01 3.85
C SER A 9 4.54 -12.84 3.53
N ARG A 10 5.18 -13.91 3.03
CA ARG A 10 6.60 -13.92 2.66
C ARG A 10 6.86 -13.44 1.23
N LEU A 11 5.88 -13.58 0.33
CA LEU A 11 6.01 -13.25 -1.10
C LEU A 11 5.55 -11.82 -1.44
N VAL A 12 4.50 -11.33 -0.76
CA VAL A 12 3.91 -10.00 -1.02
C VAL A 12 4.92 -8.85 -0.88
N PRO A 13 5.80 -8.79 0.13
CA PRO A 13 6.77 -7.68 0.26
C PRO A 13 7.77 -7.65 -0.89
N ARG A 14 8.17 -8.82 -1.37
CA ARG A 14 9.13 -8.97 -2.47
C ARG A 14 8.48 -8.59 -3.81
N GLN A 15 7.19 -8.85 -3.96
CA GLN A 15 6.38 -8.46 -5.10
C GLN A 15 6.23 -6.94 -5.22
N ILE A 16 5.96 -6.25 -4.11
CA ILE A 16 5.89 -4.78 -4.08
C ILE A 16 7.23 -4.17 -4.50
N ASN A 17 8.35 -4.73 -4.04
CA ASN A 17 9.67 -4.24 -4.39
C ASN A 17 10.00 -4.41 -5.89
N ASP A 18 9.64 -5.55 -6.49
CA ASP A 18 9.87 -5.81 -7.92
C ASP A 18 9.00 -4.86 -8.81
N GLU A 19 7.73 -4.63 -8.44
CA GLU A 19 6.84 -3.69 -9.16
C GLU A 19 7.31 -2.23 -9.02
N ILE A 20 7.80 -1.84 -7.84
CA ILE A 20 8.42 -0.52 -7.64
C ILE A 20 9.69 -0.37 -8.50
N ALA A 21 10.49 -1.43 -8.63
CA ALA A 21 11.69 -1.41 -9.47
C ALA A 21 11.33 -1.27 -10.95
N LEU A 22 10.29 -1.96 -11.42
CA LEU A 22 9.79 -1.86 -12.79
C LEU A 22 9.17 -0.48 -13.08
N ALA A 23 8.37 0.05 -12.16
CA ALA A 23 7.82 1.41 -12.26
C ALA A 23 8.93 2.48 -12.31
N LYS A 24 10.03 2.28 -11.56
CA LYS A 24 11.21 3.17 -11.62
C LYS A 24 11.87 3.15 -13.00
N LEU A 25 12.07 1.97 -13.58
CA LEU A 25 12.67 1.82 -14.92
C LEU A 25 11.77 2.44 -16.01
N GLU A 26 10.45 2.25 -15.91
CA GLU A 26 9.50 2.87 -16.84
C GLU A 26 9.48 4.41 -16.69
N LEU A 27 9.56 4.92 -15.44
CA LEU A 27 9.72 6.35 -15.17
C LEU A 27 11.04 6.89 -15.72
N GLU A 28 12.14 6.14 -15.66
CA GLU A 28 13.44 6.52 -16.23
C GLU A 28 13.38 6.57 -17.77
N HIS A 29 12.70 5.64 -18.44
CA HIS A 29 12.46 5.73 -19.88
C HIS A 29 11.58 6.93 -20.24
N LYS A 30 10.52 7.21 -19.46
CA LYS A 30 9.67 8.40 -19.65
C LYS A 30 10.40 9.70 -19.30
N LYS A 31 11.41 9.66 -18.43
CA LYS A 31 12.26 10.79 -18.04
C LYS A 31 13.02 11.37 -19.24
N ALA A 32 13.34 10.60 -20.28
CA ALA A 32 13.97 11.15 -21.48
C ALA A 32 13.02 12.11 -22.23
N ARG A 33 11.74 11.74 -22.37
CA ARG A 33 10.72 12.56 -23.05
C ARG A 33 10.30 13.77 -22.20
N VAL A 34 10.13 13.58 -20.89
CA VAL A 34 9.90 14.68 -19.93
C VAL A 34 11.16 15.55 -19.78
N GLY A 35 12.34 14.96 -19.95
CA GLY A 35 13.64 15.61 -19.86
C GLY A 35 13.80 16.69 -20.92
N GLY A 36 13.34 16.46 -22.16
CA GLY A 36 13.31 17.51 -23.18
C GLY A 36 12.47 18.73 -22.77
N VAL A 37 11.32 18.50 -22.14
CA VAL A 37 10.46 19.58 -21.61
C VAL A 37 11.12 20.28 -20.41
N ALA A 38 11.75 19.52 -19.51
CA ALA A 38 12.46 20.08 -18.37
C ALA A 38 13.67 20.92 -18.79
N ILE A 39 14.42 20.49 -19.82
CA ILE A 39 15.52 21.25 -20.41
C ILE A 39 14.98 22.54 -21.03
N ALA A 40 13.93 22.46 -21.87
CA ALA A 40 13.32 23.64 -22.47
C ALA A 40 12.78 24.62 -21.42
N ALA A 41 12.12 24.13 -20.36
CA ALA A 41 11.67 24.94 -19.25
C ALA A 41 12.85 25.56 -18.46
N GLY A 42 13.93 24.80 -18.27
CA GLY A 42 15.16 25.29 -17.65
C GLY A 42 15.81 26.42 -18.45
N LEU A 43 15.91 26.26 -19.78
CA LEU A 43 16.38 27.32 -20.67
C LEU A 43 15.46 28.54 -20.64
N ALA A 44 14.13 28.33 -20.73
CA ALA A 44 13.16 29.42 -20.65
C ALA A 44 13.30 30.20 -19.33
N LEU A 45 13.48 29.50 -18.21
CA LEU A 45 13.71 30.11 -16.90
C LEU A 45 15.03 30.89 -16.86
N ALA A 46 16.11 30.36 -17.43
CA ALA A 46 17.39 31.04 -17.53
C ALA A 46 17.29 32.34 -18.37
N PHE A 47 16.67 32.28 -19.55
CA PHE A 47 16.43 33.47 -20.37
C PHE A 47 15.51 34.48 -19.70
N THR A 48 14.50 34.01 -18.96
CA THR A 48 13.62 34.89 -18.18
C THR A 48 14.41 35.60 -17.08
N ALA A 49 15.33 34.90 -16.40
CA ALA A 49 16.19 35.52 -15.39
C ALA A 49 17.12 36.59 -16.01
N LEU A 50 17.73 36.30 -17.17
CA LEU A 50 18.54 37.27 -17.90
C LEU A 50 17.72 38.50 -18.35
N LEU A 51 16.49 38.27 -18.83
CA LEU A 51 15.58 39.35 -19.20
C LEU A 51 15.27 40.26 -18.01
N VAL A 52 14.99 39.69 -16.83
CA VAL A 52 14.74 40.47 -15.61
C VAL A 52 15.96 41.32 -15.27
N ILE A 53 17.18 40.76 -15.32
CA ILE A 53 18.42 41.53 -15.07
C ILE A 53 18.55 42.68 -16.07
N ALA A 54 18.34 42.42 -17.37
CA ALA A 54 18.41 43.44 -18.41
C ALA A 54 17.38 44.57 -18.18
N LEU A 55 16.15 44.23 -17.77
CA LEU A 55 15.12 45.21 -17.44
C LEU A 55 15.49 46.06 -16.23
N VAL A 56 16.10 45.47 -15.19
CA VAL A 56 16.59 46.22 -14.03
C VAL A 56 17.67 47.21 -14.44
N VAL A 57 18.64 46.76 -15.25
CA VAL A 57 19.71 47.65 -15.76
C VAL A 57 19.12 48.76 -16.62
N ALA A 58 18.18 48.45 -17.50
CA ALA A 58 17.49 49.45 -18.34
C ALA A 58 16.71 50.47 -17.49
N ALA A 59 16.03 50.03 -16.42
CA ALA A 59 15.34 50.92 -15.50
C ALA A 59 16.31 51.86 -14.77
N ILE A 60 17.44 51.33 -14.29
CA ILE A 60 18.48 52.13 -13.63
C ILE A 60 19.07 53.16 -14.62
N ALA A 61 19.43 52.72 -15.83
CA ALA A 61 19.98 53.60 -16.86
C ALA A 61 18.98 54.66 -17.31
N GLY A 62 17.69 54.30 -17.43
CA GLY A 62 16.61 55.22 -17.76
C GLY A 62 16.44 56.31 -16.70
N LEU A 63 16.35 55.94 -15.42
CA LEU A 63 16.29 56.93 -14.34
C LEU A 63 17.58 57.76 -14.21
N ALA A 64 18.74 57.17 -14.57
CA ALA A 64 20.02 57.89 -14.53
C ALA A 64 20.11 59.06 -15.52
N THR A 65 19.17 59.18 -16.47
CA THR A 65 19.04 60.36 -17.34
C THR A 65 18.49 61.58 -16.60
N LEU A 66 17.77 61.38 -15.50
CA LEU A 66 17.15 62.43 -14.68
C LEU A 66 17.95 62.73 -13.40
N MET A 67 18.81 61.81 -12.95
CA MET A 67 19.52 61.89 -11.67
C MET A 67 20.82 61.08 -11.69
N PRO A 68 21.77 61.30 -10.76
CA PRO A 68 23.01 60.53 -10.71
C PRO A 68 22.79 59.01 -10.64
N LEU A 69 23.68 58.24 -11.29
CA LEU A 69 23.55 56.77 -11.41
C LEU A 69 23.42 56.06 -10.06
N TRP A 70 24.15 56.52 -9.04
CA TRP A 70 24.11 55.94 -7.69
C TRP A 70 22.73 56.10 -7.05
N LEU A 71 22.05 57.24 -7.28
CA LEU A 71 20.75 57.53 -6.69
C LEU A 71 19.64 56.76 -7.40
N SER A 72 19.73 56.65 -8.74
CA SER A 72 18.87 55.78 -9.54
C SER A 72 18.91 54.33 -9.07
N ALA A 73 20.10 53.77 -8.87
CA ALA A 73 20.27 52.39 -8.41
C ALA A 73 19.65 52.15 -7.02
N LEU A 74 19.80 53.10 -6.08
CA LEU A 74 19.17 53.03 -4.77
C LEU A 74 17.64 53.07 -4.85
N LEU A 75 17.09 53.89 -5.73
CA LEU A 75 15.63 54.07 -5.87
C LEU A 75 14.96 52.85 -6.48
N VAL A 76 15.57 52.26 -7.52
CA VAL A 76 15.10 50.99 -8.11
C VAL A 76 15.22 49.84 -7.10
N SER A 77 16.32 49.77 -6.35
CA SER A 77 16.50 48.78 -5.28
C SER A 77 15.45 48.90 -4.19
N ALA A 78 15.17 50.13 -3.73
CA ALA A 78 14.13 50.39 -2.74
C ALA A 78 12.73 49.96 -3.24
N ALA A 79 12.41 50.21 -4.51
CA ALA A 79 11.16 49.76 -5.10
C ALA A 79 11.04 48.21 -5.10
N PHE A 80 12.10 47.49 -5.47
CA PHE A 80 12.11 46.02 -5.40
C PHE A 80 12.01 45.50 -3.96
N LEU A 81 12.70 46.12 -3.00
CA LEU A 81 12.59 45.74 -1.58
C LEU A 81 11.16 45.86 -1.07
N LEU A 82 10.42 46.90 -1.48
CA LEU A 82 9.01 47.03 -1.12
C LEU A 82 8.17 45.91 -1.74
N ILE A 83 8.36 45.61 -3.04
CA ILE A 83 7.62 44.53 -3.72
C ILE A 83 7.91 43.17 -3.06
N ILE A 84 9.18 42.87 -2.78
CA ILE A 84 9.60 41.65 -2.09
C ILE A 84 9.03 41.60 -0.68
N GLY A 85 9.06 42.72 0.06
CA GLY A 85 8.50 42.82 1.41
C GLY A 85 7.00 42.56 1.44
N PHE A 86 6.24 43.20 0.54
CA PHE A 86 4.78 43.00 0.46
C PHE A 86 4.40 41.61 -0.02
N SER A 87 5.03 41.11 -1.09
CA SER A 87 4.76 39.75 -1.60
C SER A 87 5.16 38.68 -0.58
N GLY A 88 6.30 38.85 0.10
CA GLY A 88 6.75 38.00 1.19
C GLY A 88 5.79 38.02 2.37
N LEU A 89 5.28 39.19 2.76
CA LEU A 89 4.30 39.31 3.84
C LEU A 89 2.97 38.63 3.48
N ILE A 90 2.45 38.84 2.27
CA ILE A 90 1.23 38.18 1.79
C ILE A 90 1.43 36.67 1.73
N GLY A 91 2.55 36.23 1.16
CA GLY A 91 2.94 34.82 1.09
C GLY A 91 3.03 34.19 2.48
N TYR A 92 3.71 34.85 3.41
CA TYR A 92 3.84 34.42 4.79
C TYR A 92 2.48 34.32 5.50
N ARG A 93 1.61 35.32 5.33
CA ARG A 93 0.26 35.29 5.94
C ARG A 93 -0.57 34.15 5.41
N LYS A 94 -0.59 33.93 4.08
CA LYS A 94 -1.31 32.80 3.47
C LYS A 94 -0.71 31.47 3.90
N PHE A 95 0.63 31.36 3.91
CA PHE A 95 1.34 30.16 4.34
C PHE A 95 1.09 29.84 5.81
N LYS A 96 1.02 30.85 6.68
CA LYS A 96 0.69 30.69 8.09
C LYS A 96 -0.73 30.18 8.29
N THR A 97 -1.69 30.59 7.46
CA THR A 97 -3.05 30.01 7.48
C THR A 97 -3.07 28.57 7.01
N LEU A 98 -2.17 28.18 6.11
CA LEU A 98 -2.02 26.81 5.65
C LEU A 98 -1.38 25.90 6.72
N LEU A 99 -0.53 26.43 7.59
CA LEU A 99 0.01 25.73 8.77
C LEU A 99 -1.10 25.63 9.84
N PRO A 100 -1.89 24.54 9.85
CA PRO A 100 -1.38 23.22 10.20
C PRO A 100 -1.50 22.19 9.07
N LEU A 101 -0.66 22.30 8.03
CA LEU A 101 -0.52 21.29 6.97
C LEU A 101 -0.15 19.90 7.50
N LEU A 102 0.39 19.84 8.71
CA LEU A 102 0.57 18.60 9.45
C LEU A 102 -0.62 18.45 10.40
N PRO A 103 -1.56 17.52 10.14
CA PRO A 103 -2.58 17.17 11.11
C PRO A 103 -1.90 16.60 12.35
N GLU A 104 -1.67 17.43 13.37
CA GLU A 104 -0.93 17.06 14.59
C GLU A 104 -1.51 15.82 15.26
N GLN A 105 -2.84 15.68 15.21
CA GLN A 105 -3.56 14.52 15.75
C GLN A 105 -3.32 13.25 14.93
N ALA A 106 -3.35 13.32 13.59
CA ALA A 106 -3.09 12.15 12.75
C ALA A 106 -1.63 11.70 12.86
N TRP A 107 -0.69 12.64 12.93
CA TRP A 107 0.71 12.32 13.16
C TRP A 107 0.97 11.75 14.57
N ARG A 108 0.27 12.28 15.59
CA ARG A 108 0.33 11.72 16.95
C ARG A 108 -0.24 10.30 16.99
N GLY A 109 -1.37 10.05 16.33
CA GLY A 109 -1.98 8.71 16.23
C GLY A 109 -1.04 7.69 15.56
N ILE A 110 -0.44 8.04 14.42
CA ILE A 110 0.52 7.15 13.75
C ILE A 110 1.73 6.84 14.64
N ARG A 111 2.27 7.84 15.36
CA ARG A 111 3.39 7.61 16.29
C ARG A 111 2.98 6.76 17.49
N HIS A 112 1.76 6.94 17.99
CA HIS A 112 1.20 6.14 19.06
C HIS A 112 1.05 4.67 18.64
N ASP A 113 0.49 4.42 17.47
CA ASP A 113 0.30 3.06 16.95
C ASP A 113 1.64 2.36 16.67
N LEU A 114 2.63 3.09 16.15
CA LEU A 114 3.99 2.59 15.98
C LEU A 114 4.69 2.30 17.32
N GLY A 115 4.46 3.16 18.32
CA GLY A 115 4.96 2.97 19.68
C GLY A 115 4.42 1.70 20.31
N ILE A 116 3.11 1.49 20.27
CA ILE A 116 2.47 0.25 20.74
C ILE A 116 2.95 -0.96 19.95
N ALA A 117 3.09 -0.85 18.62
CA ALA A 117 3.57 -1.96 17.80
C ALA A 117 5.02 -2.39 18.15
N LYS A 118 5.85 -1.45 18.64
CA LYS A 118 7.25 -1.68 18.97
C LYS A 118 7.46 -2.07 20.44
N GLU A 119 6.76 -1.41 21.35
CA GLU A 119 7.01 -1.45 22.80
C GLU A 119 5.85 -2.10 23.58
N GLY A 120 4.73 -2.40 22.91
CA GLY A 120 3.63 -3.17 23.49
C GLY A 120 2.94 -2.44 24.63
N ARG A 121 2.79 -3.14 25.78
CA ARG A 121 2.15 -2.58 26.99
C ARG A 121 3.03 -1.58 27.74
N ASP A 122 4.33 -1.60 27.50
CA ASP A 122 5.29 -0.73 28.18
C ASP A 122 5.42 0.63 27.48
N PHE A 123 4.68 0.83 26.38
CA PHE A 123 4.63 2.10 25.67
C PHE A 123 3.93 3.18 26.52
N ASP A 124 4.67 4.24 26.84
CA ASP A 124 4.12 5.41 27.53
C ASP A 124 3.70 6.48 26.50
N PRO A 125 2.39 6.80 26.39
CA PRO A 125 1.89 7.82 25.47
C PRO A 125 2.41 9.24 25.79
N ALA A 126 2.87 9.50 27.02
CA ALA A 126 3.42 10.80 27.41
C ALA A 126 4.74 11.13 26.71
N THR A 127 5.42 10.12 26.14
CA THR A 127 6.65 10.32 25.35
C THR A 127 6.42 11.00 24.00
N LEU A 128 5.17 11.03 23.52
CA LEU A 128 4.81 11.62 22.21
C LEU A 128 4.75 13.14 22.22
N ASP A 129 4.55 13.73 23.40
CA ASP A 129 4.41 15.16 23.59
C ASP A 129 5.79 15.81 23.83
N PRO A 130 6.11 16.92 23.14
CA PRO A 130 7.42 17.53 23.23
C PRO A 130 7.67 18.05 24.64
N GLN A 131 8.56 17.39 25.37
CA GLN A 131 9.03 17.88 26.66
C GLN A 131 9.82 19.19 26.49
N PRO A 132 9.72 20.15 27.44
CA PRO A 132 10.50 21.38 27.42
C PRO A 132 11.96 21.08 27.77
N LEU A 133 12.70 20.50 26.81
CA LEU A 133 14.13 20.19 26.94
C LEU A 133 14.98 21.47 26.94
N THR A 134 15.99 21.49 27.81
CA THR A 134 16.99 22.54 27.87
C THR A 134 17.85 22.56 26.60
N LYS A 135 18.54 23.66 26.32
CA LYS A 135 19.30 23.84 25.07
C LYS A 135 20.44 22.83 24.89
N GLU A 136 20.98 22.31 25.99
CA GLU A 136 22.08 21.35 25.98
C GLU A 136 21.60 19.93 25.64
N GLU A 137 20.49 19.50 26.23
CA GLU A 137 19.85 18.22 25.93
C GLU A 137 19.38 18.15 24.47
N LYS A 138 18.86 19.26 23.92
CA LYS A 138 18.51 19.36 22.49
C LYS A 138 19.72 19.25 21.56
N LYS A 139 20.90 19.70 21.99
CA LYS A 139 22.14 19.57 21.21
C LYS A 139 22.66 18.13 21.27
N ALA A 140 22.61 17.49 22.43
CA ALA A 140 22.99 16.09 22.61
C ALA A 140 22.09 15.15 21.78
N LEU A 141 20.76 15.30 21.87
CA LEU A 141 19.80 14.53 21.07
C LEU A 141 19.98 14.72 19.56
N LYS A 142 20.33 15.93 19.11
CA LYS A 142 20.62 16.19 17.70
C LYS A 142 21.91 15.50 17.24
N ALA A 143 22.95 15.55 18.06
CA ALA A 143 24.21 14.86 17.77
C ALA A 143 24.00 13.33 17.70
N GLU A 144 23.28 12.75 18.66
CA GLU A 144 22.93 11.32 18.66
C GLU A 144 22.05 10.93 17.46
N ALA A 145 21.08 11.77 17.09
CA ALA A 145 20.25 11.54 15.92
C ALA A 145 21.04 11.65 14.60
N GLU A 146 21.98 12.58 14.50
CA GLU A 146 22.89 12.69 13.35
C GLU A 146 23.82 11.48 13.24
N GLU A 147 24.36 10.99 14.37
CA GLU A 147 25.16 9.76 14.40
C GLU A 147 24.34 8.51 14.07
N ALA A 148 23.12 8.38 14.60
CA ALA A 148 22.22 7.28 14.29
C ALA A 148 21.78 7.31 12.82
N ALA A 149 21.53 8.49 12.26
CA ALA A 149 21.22 8.66 10.84
C ALA A 149 22.42 8.34 9.95
N ALA A 150 23.64 8.70 10.36
CA ALA A 150 24.86 8.34 9.66
C ALA A 150 25.09 6.82 9.68
N LYS A 151 24.92 6.17 10.83
CA LYS A 151 25.00 4.70 10.98
C LYS A 151 23.94 3.98 10.14
N ALA A 152 22.69 4.45 10.17
CA ALA A 152 21.60 3.88 9.37
C ALA A 152 21.83 4.07 7.85
N LYS A 153 22.38 5.21 7.42
CA LYS A 153 22.78 5.42 6.01
C LYS A 153 23.93 4.53 5.61
N ALA A 154 24.94 4.36 6.45
CA ALA A 154 26.07 3.46 6.21
C ALA A 154 25.62 2.00 6.13
N GLU A 155 24.70 1.56 7.00
CA GLU A 155 24.13 0.20 6.97
C GLU A 155 23.25 -0.03 5.74
N ARG A 156 22.46 0.97 5.33
CA ARG A 156 21.69 0.90 4.08
C ARG A 156 22.60 0.85 2.85
N ALA A 157 23.65 1.67 2.81
CA ALA A 157 24.64 1.66 1.74
C ALA A 157 25.41 0.32 1.69
N ALA A 158 25.73 -0.27 2.84
CA ALA A 158 26.33 -1.60 2.92
C ALA A 158 25.39 -2.70 2.43
N LYS A 159 24.10 -2.66 2.81
CA LYS A 159 23.08 -3.60 2.32
C LYS A 159 22.78 -3.44 0.83
N GLU A 160 22.83 -2.21 0.32
CA GLU A 160 22.71 -1.90 -1.11
C GLU A 160 23.97 -2.31 -1.90
N ALA A 161 25.14 -2.35 -1.27
CA ALA A 161 26.38 -2.87 -1.88
C ALA A 161 26.46 -4.40 -1.85
N GLU A 162 25.85 -5.05 -0.85
CA GLU A 162 25.77 -6.52 -0.72
C GLU A 162 24.70 -7.11 -1.65
N HIS A 163 23.60 -6.39 -1.88
CA HIS A 163 22.68 -6.73 -2.97
C HIS A 163 23.35 -6.34 -4.28
N GLY A 164 23.85 -7.35 -5.00
CA GLY A 164 24.52 -7.20 -6.30
C GLY A 164 23.73 -6.42 -7.36
N PRO A 165 24.26 -6.30 -8.59
CA PRO A 165 23.73 -5.42 -9.62
C PRO A 165 22.22 -5.58 -9.79
N LYS A 166 21.51 -4.44 -9.78
CA LYS A 166 20.05 -4.38 -9.91
C LYS A 166 19.62 -5.22 -11.12
N ALA A 167 18.67 -6.11 -10.90
CA ALA A 167 18.20 -7.05 -11.92
C ALA A 167 17.76 -6.31 -13.20
N ASN A 168 18.13 -6.87 -14.35
CA ASN A 168 17.88 -6.29 -15.66
C ASN A 168 16.37 -6.34 -16.00
N GLU A 169 15.84 -5.37 -16.74
CA GLU A 169 14.41 -5.24 -17.05
C GLU A 169 13.82 -6.54 -17.64
N ASN A 170 14.56 -7.18 -18.54
CA ASN A 170 14.18 -8.46 -19.15
C ASN A 170 14.05 -9.59 -18.12
N GLU A 171 14.93 -9.63 -17.12
CA GLU A 171 14.90 -10.63 -16.05
C GLU A 171 13.72 -10.39 -15.09
N LEU A 172 13.36 -9.13 -14.83
CA LEU A 172 12.14 -8.80 -14.06
C LEU A 172 10.88 -9.23 -14.81
N ILE A 173 10.84 -9.02 -16.13
CA ILE A 173 9.71 -9.45 -16.97
C ILE A 173 9.58 -10.97 -16.94
N GLU A 174 10.68 -11.71 -17.11
CA GLU A 174 10.70 -13.17 -17.05
C GLU A 174 10.27 -13.72 -15.67
N ARG A 175 10.73 -13.11 -14.59
CA ARG A 175 10.28 -13.47 -13.23
C ARG A 175 8.78 -13.20 -13.05
N THR A 176 8.27 -12.15 -13.65
CA THR A 176 6.84 -11.78 -13.57
C THR A 176 5.97 -12.73 -14.40
N THR A 177 6.41 -13.12 -15.59
CA THR A 177 5.69 -14.10 -16.43
C THR A 177 5.71 -15.49 -15.79
N ALA A 178 6.84 -15.94 -15.24
CA ALA A 178 6.95 -17.20 -14.51
C ALA A 178 6.00 -17.24 -13.28
N ARG A 179 5.87 -16.12 -12.56
CA ARG A 179 4.91 -15.98 -11.46
C ARG A 179 3.46 -16.06 -11.93
N ARG A 180 3.10 -15.39 -13.03
CA ARG A 180 1.73 -15.46 -13.58
C ARG A 180 1.39 -16.89 -13.98
N ALA A 181 2.32 -17.61 -14.60
CA ALA A 181 2.14 -19.02 -14.92
C ALA A 181 1.89 -19.86 -13.66
N HIS A 182 2.70 -19.68 -12.61
CA HIS A 182 2.51 -20.37 -11.34
C HIS A 182 1.19 -20.01 -10.62
N LEU A 183 0.74 -18.76 -10.69
CA LEU A 183 -0.57 -18.38 -10.13
C LEU A 183 -1.73 -19.02 -10.89
N MET A 184 -1.58 -19.22 -12.21
CA MET A 184 -2.58 -19.93 -13.00
C MET A 184 -2.67 -21.40 -12.59
N THR A 185 -1.54 -22.08 -12.34
CA THR A 185 -1.56 -23.47 -11.87
C THR A 185 -2.18 -23.59 -10.47
N VAL A 186 -1.84 -22.70 -9.55
CA VAL A 186 -2.46 -22.67 -8.21
C VAL A 186 -3.96 -22.36 -8.30
N ARG A 187 -4.38 -21.48 -9.21
CA ARG A 187 -5.80 -21.21 -9.46
C ARG A 187 -6.51 -22.45 -9.99
N GLU A 188 -5.92 -23.16 -10.94
CA GLU A 188 -6.51 -24.38 -11.51
C GLU A 188 -6.63 -25.48 -10.46
N GLU A 189 -5.61 -25.65 -9.61
CA GLU A 189 -5.64 -26.59 -8.49
C GLU A 189 -6.72 -26.21 -7.46
N LEU A 190 -6.85 -24.92 -7.13
CA LEU A 190 -7.92 -24.44 -6.23
C LEU A 190 -9.31 -24.61 -6.85
N VAL A 191 -9.45 -24.41 -8.16
CA VAL A 191 -10.71 -24.63 -8.89
C VAL A 191 -11.07 -26.12 -8.94
N ASP A 192 -10.09 -27.01 -9.13
CA ASP A 192 -10.29 -28.45 -9.12
C ASP A 192 -10.63 -28.97 -7.72
N GLN A 193 -9.98 -28.45 -6.67
CA GLN A 193 -10.33 -28.73 -5.27
C GLN A 193 -11.70 -28.17 -4.88
N ALA A 194 -12.11 -27.04 -5.47
CA ALA A 194 -13.41 -26.43 -5.28
C ALA A 194 -14.51 -26.99 -6.20
N ASP A 195 -14.24 -28.05 -6.98
CA ASP A 195 -15.26 -28.67 -7.84
C ASP A 195 -16.29 -29.42 -7.00
N VAL A 196 -17.31 -28.66 -6.59
CA VAL A 196 -18.45 -29.09 -5.76
C VAL A 196 -19.14 -30.31 -6.34
N LYS A 197 -19.06 -30.54 -7.66
CA LYS A 197 -19.65 -31.72 -8.31
C LYS A 197 -18.94 -33.02 -7.95
N LYS A 198 -17.61 -33.03 -7.86
CA LYS A 198 -16.85 -34.21 -7.43
C LYS A 198 -17.13 -34.52 -5.95
N GLN A 199 -17.16 -33.49 -5.12
CA GLN A 199 -17.51 -33.63 -3.70
C GLN A 199 -18.97 -34.09 -3.51
N ALA A 200 -19.91 -33.57 -4.30
CA ALA A 200 -21.32 -33.98 -4.25
C ALA A 200 -21.51 -35.42 -4.72
N ASN A 201 -20.86 -35.84 -5.81
CA ASN A 201 -20.93 -37.22 -6.31
C ASN A 201 -20.31 -38.20 -5.30
N TYR A 202 -19.18 -37.84 -4.67
CA TYR A 202 -18.58 -38.65 -3.60
C TYR A 202 -19.51 -38.81 -2.39
N LEU A 203 -20.22 -37.75 -1.99
CA LEU A 203 -21.22 -37.82 -0.91
C LEU A 203 -22.44 -38.66 -1.30
N ILE A 204 -22.91 -38.55 -2.54
CA ILE A 204 -24.02 -39.36 -3.08
C ILE A 204 -23.62 -40.84 -3.13
N ASP A 205 -22.41 -41.17 -3.56
CA ASP A 205 -21.94 -42.55 -3.66
C ASP A 205 -21.69 -43.18 -2.28
N ASN A 206 -21.14 -42.43 -1.33
CA ASN A 206 -21.05 -42.88 0.07
C ASN A 206 -22.44 -43.06 0.71
N ALA A 207 -23.41 -42.19 0.40
CA ALA A 207 -24.77 -42.35 0.87
C ALA A 207 -25.45 -43.60 0.27
N LYS A 208 -25.23 -43.88 -1.02
CA LYS A 208 -25.71 -45.10 -1.68
C LYS A 208 -25.06 -46.36 -1.09
N GLY A 209 -23.75 -46.33 -0.83
CA GLY A 209 -23.02 -47.42 -0.18
C GLY A 209 -23.61 -47.74 1.19
N ARG A 210 -23.76 -46.71 2.05
CA ARG A 210 -24.36 -46.88 3.37
C ARG A 210 -25.82 -47.33 3.34
N ALA A 211 -26.62 -46.83 2.39
CA ALA A 211 -28.00 -47.30 2.22
C ALA A 211 -28.04 -48.79 1.84
N LYS A 212 -27.14 -49.23 0.96
CA LYS A 212 -27.01 -50.63 0.55
C LYS A 212 -26.56 -51.52 1.71
N ASP A 213 -25.63 -51.05 2.53
CA ASP A 213 -25.17 -51.77 3.73
C ASP A 213 -26.29 -51.90 4.78
N VAL A 214 -27.07 -50.85 5.00
CA VAL A 214 -28.24 -50.90 5.90
C VAL A 214 -29.32 -51.84 5.37
N MET A 215 -29.57 -51.85 4.06
CA MET A 215 -30.52 -52.79 3.45
C MET A 215 -30.04 -54.24 3.55
N ASN A 216 -28.75 -54.49 3.34
CA ASN A 216 -28.17 -55.82 3.48
C ASN A 216 -28.17 -56.28 4.95
N LEU A 217 -27.92 -55.37 5.90
CA LEU A 217 -27.98 -55.64 7.33
C LEU A 217 -29.42 -55.91 7.79
N ALA A 218 -30.41 -55.21 7.22
CA ALA A 218 -31.83 -55.46 7.44
C ALA A 218 -32.30 -56.79 6.81
N ALA A 219 -31.74 -57.18 5.66
CA ALA A 219 -32.00 -58.46 5.01
C ALA A 219 -31.32 -59.63 5.73
N ALA A 220 -30.18 -59.40 6.39
CA ALA A 220 -29.46 -60.40 7.18
C ALA A 220 -29.98 -60.56 8.62
N GLY A 221 -30.81 -59.64 9.11
CA GLY A 221 -31.33 -59.60 10.48
C GLY A 221 -32.82 -59.94 10.59
N ALA A 222 -33.18 -61.21 10.36
CA ALA A 222 -34.49 -61.73 10.73
C ALA A 222 -34.55 -62.04 12.24
N SER A 223 -34.84 -61.03 13.07
CA SER A 223 -35.33 -61.23 14.44
C SER A 223 -36.22 -60.05 14.85
N GLU A 224 -37.21 -60.29 15.71
CA GLU A 224 -38.35 -59.40 16.07
C GLU A 224 -37.99 -57.96 16.50
N GLN A 225 -36.72 -57.64 16.70
CA GLN A 225 -36.24 -56.30 17.04
C GLN A 225 -36.22 -55.33 15.84
N ALA A 226 -36.37 -55.83 14.61
CA ALA A 226 -36.34 -55.02 13.38
C ALA A 226 -37.54 -54.07 13.24
N GLY A 227 -38.71 -54.42 13.78
CA GLY A 227 -39.91 -53.56 13.71
C GLY A 227 -39.73 -52.22 14.44
N HIS A 228 -39.15 -52.26 15.63
CA HIS A 228 -38.92 -51.07 16.46
C HIS A 228 -37.75 -50.21 15.93
N VAL A 229 -36.76 -50.83 15.28
CA VAL A 229 -35.64 -50.12 14.62
C VAL A 229 -36.11 -49.42 13.35
N VAL A 230 -36.98 -50.04 12.56
CA VAL A 230 -37.54 -49.42 11.35
C VAL A 230 -38.42 -48.21 11.70
N GLU A 231 -39.22 -48.27 12.77
CA GLU A 231 -40.01 -47.11 13.21
C GLU A 231 -39.15 -45.98 13.76
N THR A 232 -38.16 -46.28 14.62
CA THR A 232 -37.25 -45.26 15.14
C THR A 232 -36.39 -44.63 14.05
N VAL A 233 -35.94 -45.40 13.05
CA VAL A 233 -35.26 -44.88 11.86
C VAL A 233 -36.19 -43.98 11.05
N LYS A 234 -37.45 -44.38 10.87
CA LYS A 234 -38.46 -43.58 10.14
C LYS A 234 -38.76 -42.24 10.84
N GLU A 235 -38.83 -42.21 12.17
CA GLU A 235 -38.98 -40.96 12.93
C GLU A 235 -37.74 -40.07 12.89
N ARG A 236 -36.54 -40.67 12.93
CA ARG A 236 -35.26 -39.93 12.89
C ARG A 236 -34.97 -39.32 11.52
N TRP A 237 -35.52 -39.89 10.45
CA TRP A 237 -35.30 -39.42 9.09
C TRP A 237 -36.33 -38.40 8.60
N LYS A 238 -37.50 -38.27 9.25
CA LYS A 238 -38.47 -37.18 8.98
C LYS A 238 -37.86 -35.77 9.10
N PRO A 239 -37.15 -35.41 10.19
CA PRO A 239 -36.54 -34.08 10.29
C PRO A 239 -35.41 -33.87 9.27
N LEU A 240 -34.68 -34.94 8.89
CA LEU A 240 -33.65 -34.87 7.86
C LEU A 240 -34.22 -34.71 6.44
N ALA A 241 -35.37 -35.33 6.15
CA ALA A 241 -36.08 -35.15 4.88
C ALA A 241 -36.60 -33.71 4.73
N VAL A 242 -37.11 -33.13 5.82
CA VAL A 242 -37.50 -31.70 5.85
C VAL A 242 -36.28 -30.79 5.65
N LEU A 243 -35.14 -31.13 6.24
CA LEU A 243 -33.87 -30.40 6.04
C LEU A 243 -33.34 -30.52 4.60
N ALA A 244 -33.45 -31.69 3.97
CA ALA A 244 -33.04 -31.91 2.58
C ALA A 244 -33.92 -31.12 1.58
N VAL A 245 -35.23 -31.07 1.84
CA VAL A 245 -36.17 -30.25 1.05
C VAL A 245 -35.88 -28.76 1.25
N SER A 246 -35.58 -28.32 2.48
CA SER A 246 -35.19 -26.94 2.80
C SER A 246 -33.87 -26.53 2.13
N ALA A 247 -32.86 -27.41 2.15
CA ALA A 247 -31.58 -27.18 1.49
C ALA A 247 -31.72 -27.09 -0.04
N GLY A 248 -32.56 -27.95 -0.64
CA GLY A 248 -32.88 -27.89 -2.07
C GLY A 248 -33.56 -26.58 -2.48
N ALA A 249 -34.52 -26.11 -1.67
CA ALA A 249 -35.17 -24.81 -1.88
C ALA A 249 -34.19 -23.63 -1.74
N CYS A 250 -33.28 -23.69 -0.75
CA CYS A 250 -32.25 -22.67 -0.53
C CYS A 250 -31.24 -22.60 -1.69
N ALA A 251 -30.82 -23.75 -2.22
CA ALA A 251 -29.92 -23.83 -3.38
C ALA A 251 -30.56 -23.26 -4.66
N LEU A 252 -31.86 -23.49 -4.88
CA LEU A 252 -32.59 -22.90 -6.01
C LEU A 252 -32.75 -21.38 -5.87
N LEU A 253 -32.99 -20.87 -4.65
CA LEU A 253 -33.05 -19.44 -4.38
C LEU A 253 -31.70 -18.75 -4.56
N LEU A 254 -30.61 -19.34 -4.07
CA LEU A 254 -29.24 -18.84 -4.27
C LEU A 254 -28.86 -18.82 -5.76
N ARG A 255 -29.22 -19.87 -6.52
CA ARG A 255 -28.99 -19.92 -7.97
C ARG A 255 -29.75 -18.83 -8.73
N LYS A 256 -30.93 -18.44 -8.25
CA LYS A 256 -31.74 -17.35 -8.85
C LYS A 256 -31.18 -15.97 -8.50
N LEU A 257 -30.52 -15.84 -7.36
CA LEU A 257 -29.93 -14.57 -6.88
C LEU A 257 -28.58 -14.26 -7.52
N LEU A 258 -27.76 -15.29 -7.81
CA LEU A 258 -26.47 -15.19 -8.48
C LEU A 258 -26.55 -15.06 -10.02
N LYS A 259 -27.77 -15.12 -10.59
CA LYS A 259 -28.05 -14.97 -12.02
C LYS A 259 -28.53 -13.56 -12.42
N LYS A 260 -28.45 -12.58 -11.51
CA LYS A 260 -28.51 -11.15 -11.82
C LYS A 260 -27.10 -10.59 -11.86
#